data_AF-A0AA39HCL1-F1
#
_entry.id   AF-A0AA39HCL1-F1
#
_cell.length_a   1.000
_cell.length_b   1.000
_cell.length_c   1.000
_cell.angle_alpha   90.00
_cell.angle_beta   90.00
_cell.angle_gamma   90.00
#
_symmetry.space_group_name_H-M   'P 1'
#
loop_
_entity.id
_entity.type
_entity.pdbx_description
1 polymer ?
#
loop_
_entity_poly.entity_id
_entity_poly.type
_entity_poly.pdbx_seq_one_letter_code
_entity_poly.pdbx_strand_id
1 'polypeptide(L)'
;MSDHLSAIYNHLLDASAAVHFPVKIFVVATILLNTPANIRYLSWLLLNGMMWNFAANTIFTFLHVYPLYPAQCYRADGVAGLVDNETFRHVLFLLLFLCILNCVIAITKTFFYRYIIFTFPNLMHTSIQKVVFLCFVHTTASILTIILYIRWIVQSSDYPYKDELLEQRLALCFKPDGLEKFEALLACLVFIILAILSGCTCTVLLLFNIQRKRGVLQKQLLDRHRNNLFTLITITTVPVVFGAFPLVVILVTGLKPHLAHASEIFMLLAMIMANHGTLYALIILVVIRPYRRAAKRILGRIFRPMIRVGFLS
;
A
#
# COMPACT_ATOMS: atom_id res chain seq x y z
N MET A 1 -14.13 -11.01 22.33
CA MET A 1 -12.74 -10.53 22.26
C MET A 1 -12.57 -9.44 23.31
N SER A 2 -11.46 -9.39 24.05
CA SER A 2 -11.31 -8.46 25.18
C SER A 2 -11.09 -7.02 24.74
N ASP A 3 -11.78 -6.05 25.36
CA ASP A 3 -11.60 -4.61 25.12
C ASP A 3 -10.13 -4.17 25.18
N HIS A 4 -9.34 -4.81 26.05
CA HIS A 4 -7.91 -4.59 26.18
C HIS A 4 -7.12 -4.78 24.87
N LEU A 5 -7.48 -5.77 24.04
CA LEU A 5 -6.79 -6.03 22.77
C LEU A 5 -7.08 -4.91 21.75
N SER A 6 -8.32 -4.43 21.70
CA SER A 6 -8.68 -3.28 20.85
C SER A 6 -7.98 -1.99 21.30
N ALA A 7 -7.83 -1.77 22.61
CA ALA A 7 -7.10 -0.62 23.13
C ALA A 7 -5.62 -0.64 22.70
N ILE A 8 -4.95 -1.81 22.84
CA ILE A 8 -3.55 -1.97 22.37
C ILE A 8 -3.47 -1.73 20.86
N TYR A 9 -4.38 -2.31 20.08
CA TYR A 9 -4.41 -2.15 18.63
C TYR A 9 -4.50 -0.67 18.23
N ASN A 10 -5.42 0.08 18.86
CA ASN A 10 -5.60 1.51 18.61
C ASN A 10 -4.34 2.32 18.95
N HIS A 11 -3.74 2.09 20.12
CA HIS A 11 -2.50 2.78 20.50
C HIS A 11 -1.33 2.48 19.55
N LEU A 12 -1.23 1.25 19.05
CA LEU A 12 -0.20 0.88 18.07
C LEU A 12 -0.44 1.57 16.72
N LEU A 13 -1.70 1.75 16.29
CA LEU A 13 -2.02 2.51 15.08
C LEU A 13 -1.70 4.00 15.25
N ASP A 14 -2.01 4.59 16.40
CA ASP A 14 -1.67 5.98 16.72
C ASP A 14 -0.16 6.21 16.74
N ALA A 15 0.59 5.31 17.38
CA ALA A 15 2.05 5.36 17.39
C ALA A 15 2.62 5.20 15.96
N SER A 16 2.05 4.29 15.18
CA SER A 16 2.43 4.09 13.77
C SER A 16 2.19 5.37 12.97
N ALA A 17 1.02 6.00 13.10
CA ALA A 17 0.66 7.27 12.49
C ALA A 17 1.68 8.38 12.79
N ALA A 18 2.03 8.55 14.07
CA ALA A 18 2.98 9.56 14.52
C ALA A 18 4.37 9.42 13.86
N VAL A 19 4.80 8.20 13.55
CA VAL A 19 6.06 7.93 12.83
C VAL A 19 5.89 8.06 11.32
N HIS A 20 4.75 7.61 10.78
CA HIS A 20 4.51 7.53 9.34
C HIS A 20 4.50 8.88 8.65
N PHE A 21 3.83 9.88 9.23
CA PHE A 21 3.75 11.22 8.65
C PHE A 21 5.13 11.85 8.42
N PRO A 22 5.98 12.04 9.45
CA PRO A 22 7.26 12.71 9.26
C PRO A 22 8.19 11.92 8.33
N VAL A 23 8.23 10.59 8.43
CA VAL A 23 9.08 9.77 7.57
C VAL A 23 8.65 9.87 6.12
N LYS A 24 7.36 9.75 5.82
CA LYS A 24 6.87 9.81 4.43
C LYS A 24 7.03 11.19 3.83
N ILE A 25 6.72 12.25 4.57
CA ILE A 25 6.93 13.64 4.12
C ILE A 25 8.41 13.85 3.78
N PHE A 26 9.32 13.42 4.67
CA PHE A 26 10.76 13.53 4.45
C PHE A 26 11.23 12.77 3.20
N VAL A 27 10.74 11.55 2.99
CA VAL A 27 11.11 10.73 1.83
C VAL A 27 10.54 11.33 0.53
N VAL A 28 9.28 11.75 0.52
CA VAL A 28 8.65 12.41 -0.64
C VAL A 28 9.41 13.68 -1.01
N ALA A 29 9.72 14.55 -0.03
CA ALA A 29 10.52 15.76 -0.25
C ALA A 29 11.92 15.43 -0.80
N THR A 30 12.58 14.40 -0.24
CA THR A 30 13.90 13.96 -0.72
C THR A 30 13.84 13.52 -2.19
N ILE A 31 12.81 12.78 -2.57
CA ILE A 31 12.63 12.28 -3.94
C ILE A 31 12.33 13.43 -4.90
N LEU A 32 11.40 14.33 -4.55
CA LEU A 32 11.08 15.48 -5.39
C LEU A 32 12.29 16.39 -5.65
N LEU A 33 13.09 16.65 -4.61
CA LEU A 33 14.19 17.63 -4.68
C LEU A 33 15.51 17.04 -5.20
N ASN A 34 15.75 15.74 -5.05
CA ASN A 34 17.08 15.13 -5.30
C ASN A 34 17.06 14.04 -6.38
N THR A 35 16.00 13.94 -7.18
CA THR A 35 15.95 13.01 -8.30
C THR A 35 16.74 13.53 -9.50
N PRO A 36 17.77 12.80 -9.98
CA PRO A 36 18.48 13.19 -11.20
C PRO A 36 17.64 12.90 -12.45
N ALA A 37 17.89 13.67 -13.52
CA ALA A 37 17.09 13.66 -14.74
C ALA A 37 16.94 12.26 -15.38
N ASN A 38 17.98 11.43 -15.30
CA ASN A 38 18.03 10.09 -15.91
C ASN A 38 17.09 9.06 -15.26
N ILE A 39 16.64 9.27 -14.03
CA ILE A 39 15.66 8.39 -13.35
C ILE A 39 14.35 9.10 -13.02
N ARG A 40 14.12 10.29 -13.61
CA ARG A 40 12.96 11.14 -13.28
C ARG A 40 11.63 10.45 -13.50
N TYR A 41 11.46 9.72 -14.60
CA TYR A 41 10.22 8.98 -14.84
C TYR A 41 9.99 7.87 -13.81
N LEU A 42 11.04 7.12 -13.46
CA LEU A 42 10.94 6.12 -12.39
C LEU A 42 10.54 6.76 -11.06
N SER A 43 11.08 7.93 -10.74
CA SER A 43 10.70 8.66 -9.52
C SER A 43 9.21 9.02 -9.48
N TRP A 44 8.61 9.39 -10.61
CA TRP A 44 7.17 9.68 -10.68
C TRP A 44 6.32 8.44 -10.41
N LEU A 45 6.74 7.27 -10.89
CA LEU A 45 6.06 6.01 -10.58
C LEU A 45 6.18 5.62 -9.10
N LEU A 46 7.38 5.80 -8.52
CA LEU A 46 7.60 5.57 -7.09
C LEU A 46 6.75 6.52 -6.25
N LEU A 47 6.73 7.82 -6.61
CA LEU A 47 5.89 8.84 -5.97
C LEU A 47 4.42 8.51 -6.08
N ASN A 48 3.91 8.08 -7.25
CA ASN A 48 2.51 7.67 -7.39
C ASN A 48 2.15 6.57 -6.37
N GLY A 49 2.97 5.52 -6.26
CA GLY A 49 2.76 4.46 -5.27
C GLY A 49 2.81 4.96 -3.82
N MET A 50 3.78 5.82 -3.50
CA MET A 50 3.90 6.42 -2.17
C MET A 50 2.75 7.37 -1.83
N MET A 51 2.21 8.11 -2.80
CA MET A 51 1.09 9.03 -2.57
C MET A 51 -0.20 8.28 -2.24
N TRP A 52 -0.52 7.20 -2.96
CA TRP A 52 -1.67 6.34 -2.62
C TRP A 52 -1.49 5.69 -1.25
N ASN A 53 -0.27 5.24 -0.95
CA ASN A 53 0.05 4.68 0.35
C ASN A 53 0.04 5.72 1.48
N PHE A 54 0.44 6.96 1.20
CA PHE A 54 0.34 8.08 2.15
C PHE A 54 -1.13 8.38 2.43
N ALA A 55 -1.96 8.49 1.40
CA ALA A 55 -3.40 8.71 1.52
C ALA A 55 -4.09 7.59 2.32
N ALA A 56 -3.78 6.31 2.04
CA ALA A 56 -4.30 5.19 2.82
C ALA A 56 -3.93 5.29 4.31
N ASN A 57 -2.67 5.60 4.61
CA ASN A 57 -2.24 5.77 6.01
C ASN A 57 -2.91 6.96 6.68
N THR A 58 -3.09 8.08 5.98
CA THR A 58 -3.83 9.24 6.48
C THR A 58 -5.27 8.85 6.81
N ILE A 59 -5.93 8.04 5.98
CA ILE A 59 -7.29 7.56 6.30
C ILE A 59 -7.24 6.63 7.52
N PHE A 60 -6.26 5.72 7.60
CA PHE A 60 -6.06 4.85 8.76
C PHE A 60 -5.82 5.61 10.06
N THR A 61 -5.31 6.85 10.04
CA THR A 61 -5.16 7.63 11.28
C THR A 61 -6.48 8.17 11.80
N PHE A 62 -7.50 8.25 10.95
CA PHE A 62 -8.85 8.67 11.34
C PHE A 62 -9.80 7.49 11.53
N LEU A 63 -9.58 6.40 10.79
CA LEU A 63 -10.43 5.22 10.74
C LEU A 63 -9.65 3.99 11.20
N HIS A 64 -9.82 3.60 12.46
CA HIS A 64 -9.30 2.35 12.99
C HIS A 64 -10.32 1.25 12.71
N VAL A 65 -9.96 0.32 11.82
CA VAL A 65 -10.86 -0.74 11.37
C VAL A 65 -10.65 -1.97 12.23
N TYR A 66 -11.71 -2.42 12.90
CA TYR A 66 -11.71 -3.61 13.73
C TYR A 66 -12.76 -4.60 13.23
N PRO A 67 -12.42 -5.86 12.94
CA PRO A 67 -13.39 -6.84 12.43
C PRO A 67 -14.30 -7.34 13.56
N LEU A 68 -15.61 -7.40 13.30
CA LEU A 68 -16.62 -7.93 14.22
C LEU A 68 -17.01 -9.37 13.86
N TYR A 69 -16.05 -10.20 13.42
CA TYR A 69 -16.35 -11.58 13.03
C TYR A 69 -17.00 -12.38 14.18
N PRO A 70 -17.99 -13.24 13.89
CA PRO A 70 -18.39 -13.73 12.57
C PRO A 70 -19.25 -12.77 11.72
N ALA A 71 -19.85 -11.75 12.34
CA ALA A 71 -20.58 -10.73 11.61
C ALA A 71 -19.64 -10.08 10.58
N GLN A 72 -20.14 -9.95 9.35
CA GLN A 72 -19.45 -9.28 8.23
C GLN A 72 -19.53 -7.77 8.38
N CYS A 73 -19.16 -7.30 9.57
CA CYS A 73 -19.13 -5.91 9.94
C CYS A 73 -17.76 -5.56 10.51
N TYR A 74 -17.47 -4.27 10.49
CA TYR A 74 -16.29 -3.70 11.12
C TYR A 74 -16.73 -2.62 12.10
N ARG A 75 -16.10 -2.58 13.26
CA ARG A 75 -16.16 -1.42 14.14
C ARG A 75 -15.18 -0.38 13.65
N ALA A 76 -15.66 0.84 13.49
CA ALA A 76 -14.88 1.99 13.06
C ALA A 76 -14.53 2.85 14.28
N ASP A 77 -13.36 2.60 14.85
CA ASP A 77 -12.80 3.35 15.99
C ASP A 77 -11.99 4.57 15.50
N GLY A 78 -11.45 5.35 16.45
CA GLY A 78 -10.67 6.56 16.18
C GLY A 78 -11.55 7.79 16.01
N VAL A 79 -11.08 8.78 15.23
CA VAL A 79 -11.83 10.03 14.98
C VAL A 79 -13.13 9.75 14.23
N ALA A 80 -13.15 8.74 13.36
CA ALA A 80 -14.35 8.32 12.64
C ALA A 80 -15.45 7.80 13.57
N GLY A 81 -15.08 7.20 14.71
CA GLY A 81 -16.04 6.73 15.71
C GLY A 81 -16.71 7.86 16.50
N LEU A 82 -16.17 9.07 16.48
CA LEU A 82 -16.78 10.25 17.11
C LEU A 82 -17.94 10.82 16.29
N VAL A 83 -18.03 10.45 15.00
CA VAL A 83 -19.07 10.90 14.09
C VAL A 83 -20.17 9.85 14.01
N ASP A 84 -21.35 10.16 14.56
CA ASP A 84 -22.52 9.27 14.53
C ASP A 84 -23.22 9.30 13.16
N ASN A 85 -22.47 8.91 12.12
CA ASN A 85 -22.95 8.85 10.75
C ASN A 85 -22.34 7.64 10.03
N GLU A 86 -23.15 6.60 9.84
CA GLU A 86 -22.74 5.37 9.17
C GLU A 86 -22.26 5.61 7.73
N THR A 87 -22.94 6.49 6.98
CA THR A 87 -22.56 6.86 5.61
C THR A 87 -21.16 7.47 5.58
N PHE A 88 -20.83 8.35 6.53
CA PHE A 88 -19.49 8.95 6.62
C PHE A 88 -18.41 7.88 6.81
N ARG A 89 -18.66 6.91 7.69
CA ARG A 89 -17.72 5.81 7.95
C ARG A 89 -17.57 4.90 6.72
N HIS A 90 -18.66 4.61 5.99
CA HIS A 90 -18.59 3.85 4.73
C HIS A 90 -17.81 4.59 3.65
N VAL A 91 -17.94 5.92 3.56
CA VAL A 91 -17.18 6.75 2.61
C VAL A 91 -15.69 6.69 2.95
N LEU A 92 -15.30 6.83 4.23
CA LEU A 92 -13.89 6.70 4.64
C LEU A 92 -13.35 5.31 4.33
N PHE A 93 -14.11 4.25 4.62
CA PHE A 93 -13.70 2.88 4.32
C PHE A 93 -13.55 2.61 2.82
N LEU A 94 -14.46 3.13 1.99
CA LEU A 94 -14.35 3.08 0.53
C LEU A 94 -13.10 3.83 0.03
N LEU A 95 -12.85 5.04 0.53
CA LEU A 95 -11.65 5.81 0.17
C LEU A 95 -10.37 5.07 0.56
N LEU A 96 -10.35 4.42 1.73
CA LEU A 96 -9.23 3.59 2.17
C LEU A 96 -8.98 2.45 1.17
N PHE A 97 -10.04 1.71 0.80
CA PHE A 97 -9.95 0.59 -0.12
C PHE A 97 -9.50 1.03 -1.53
N LEU A 98 -10.02 2.16 -2.02
CA LEU A 98 -9.57 2.80 -3.26
C LEU A 98 -8.07 3.14 -3.20
N CYS A 99 -7.58 3.69 -2.09
CA CYS A 99 -6.15 4.00 -1.94
C CYS A 99 -5.29 2.73 -1.96
N ILE A 100 -5.73 1.66 -1.31
CA ILE A 100 -5.02 0.36 -1.31
C ILE A 100 -4.94 -0.20 -2.73
N LEU A 101 -6.06 -0.28 -3.45
CA LEU A 101 -6.07 -0.83 -4.82
C LEU A 101 -5.26 0.02 -5.79
N ASN A 102 -5.37 1.35 -5.72
CA ASN A 102 -4.56 2.24 -6.55
C ASN A 102 -3.06 2.15 -6.21
N CYS A 103 -2.71 1.88 -4.95
CA CYS A 103 -1.33 1.58 -4.57
C CYS A 103 -0.82 0.30 -5.25
N VAL A 104 -1.62 -0.78 -5.24
CA VAL A 104 -1.30 -2.04 -5.95
C VAL A 104 -1.09 -1.79 -7.45
N ILE A 105 -1.97 -1.02 -8.10
CA ILE A 105 -1.82 -0.64 -9.52
C ILE A 105 -0.49 0.10 -9.76
N ALA A 106 -0.18 1.08 -8.92
CA ALA A 106 1.02 1.90 -9.06
C ALA A 106 2.31 1.06 -8.90
N ILE A 107 2.33 0.14 -7.94
CA ILE A 107 3.44 -0.79 -7.72
C ILE A 107 3.60 -1.72 -8.93
N THR A 108 2.51 -2.36 -9.38
CA THR A 108 2.52 -3.25 -10.56
C THR A 108 3.05 -2.54 -11.80
N LYS A 109 2.59 -1.31 -12.08
CA LYS A 109 3.09 -0.50 -13.19
C LYS A 109 4.59 -0.20 -13.11
N THR A 110 5.15 -0.10 -11.90
CA THR A 110 6.59 0.08 -11.72
C THR A 110 7.39 -1.11 -12.25
N PHE A 111 6.89 -2.34 -12.08
CA PHE A 111 7.51 -3.54 -12.65
C PHE A 111 7.42 -3.55 -14.18
N PHE A 112 6.24 -3.29 -14.73
CA PHE A 112 6.03 -3.22 -16.18
C PHE A 112 6.95 -2.18 -16.83
N TYR A 113 7.00 -0.97 -16.27
CA TYR A 113 7.87 0.08 -16.77
C TYR A 113 9.34 -0.35 -16.82
N ARG A 114 9.83 -1.00 -15.76
CA ARG A 114 11.22 -1.45 -15.68
C ARG A 114 11.54 -2.58 -16.66
N TYR A 115 10.61 -3.50 -16.88
CA TYR A 115 10.75 -4.52 -17.91
C TYR A 115 10.82 -3.89 -19.31
N ILE A 116 9.91 -2.96 -19.62
CA ILE A 116 9.85 -2.33 -20.94
C ILE A 116 11.07 -1.46 -21.21
N ILE A 117 11.51 -0.61 -20.28
CA ILE A 117 12.68 0.26 -20.51
C ILE A 117 13.97 -0.55 -20.72
N PHE A 118 14.10 -1.72 -20.09
CA PHE A 118 15.26 -2.58 -20.25
C PHE A 118 15.24 -3.34 -21.59
N THR A 119 14.06 -3.84 -21.98
CA THR A 119 13.92 -4.71 -23.16
C THR A 119 13.75 -3.90 -24.44
N PHE A 120 13.01 -2.79 -24.38
CA PHE A 120 12.60 -1.97 -25.51
C PHE A 120 12.88 -0.47 -25.24
N PRO A 121 14.16 -0.05 -25.17
CA PRO A 121 14.51 1.34 -24.84
C PRO A 121 13.91 2.36 -25.84
N ASN A 122 13.74 1.96 -27.11
CA ASN A 122 13.22 2.83 -28.18
C ASN A 122 11.70 3.07 -28.09
N LEU A 123 10.94 2.23 -27.37
CA LEU A 123 9.48 2.33 -27.28
C LEU A 123 9.03 3.50 -26.38
N MET A 124 9.96 4.16 -25.68
CA MET A 124 9.65 5.06 -24.58
C MET A 124 9.55 6.56 -24.97
N HIS A 125 9.31 6.91 -26.23
CA HIS A 125 9.44 8.30 -26.71
C HIS A 125 8.30 9.27 -26.30
N THR A 126 7.05 8.83 -26.12
CA THR A 126 5.92 9.74 -25.84
C THR A 126 5.51 9.75 -24.37
N SER A 127 5.74 10.87 -23.67
CA SER A 127 5.39 11.02 -22.24
C SER A 127 3.87 11.14 -21.98
N ILE A 128 3.13 11.78 -22.88
CA ILE A 128 1.70 12.09 -22.67
C ILE A 128 0.84 10.81 -22.68
N GLN A 129 1.05 9.93 -23.66
CA GLN A 129 0.30 8.67 -23.78
C GLN A 129 0.42 7.81 -22.50
N LYS A 130 1.58 7.83 -21.84
CA LYS A 130 1.82 7.09 -20.61
C LYS A 130 1.03 7.64 -19.43
N VAL A 131 0.94 8.97 -19.32
CA VAL A 131 0.15 9.64 -18.27
C VAL A 131 -1.34 9.39 -18.51
N VAL A 132 -1.82 9.51 -19.75
CA VAL A 132 -3.22 9.21 -20.09
C VAL A 132 -3.58 7.76 -19.77
N PHE A 133 -2.75 6.80 -20.17
CA PHE A 133 -2.94 5.39 -19.83
C PHE A 133 -2.88 5.15 -18.31
N LEU A 134 -1.99 5.85 -17.61
CA LEU A 134 -1.88 5.77 -16.16
C LEU A 134 -3.20 6.18 -15.49
N CYS A 135 -3.71 7.36 -15.83
CA CYS A 135 -4.97 7.89 -15.33
C CYS A 135 -6.15 6.97 -15.67
N PHE A 136 -6.25 6.53 -16.94
CA PHE A 136 -7.32 5.65 -17.39
C PHE A 136 -7.43 4.37 -16.52
N VAL A 137 -6.33 3.66 -16.30
CA VAL A 137 -6.35 2.41 -15.51
C VAL A 137 -6.73 2.67 -14.04
N HIS A 138 -6.26 3.77 -13.44
CA HIS A 138 -6.63 4.12 -12.05
C HIS A 138 -8.11 4.47 -11.95
N THR A 139 -8.62 5.28 -12.88
CA THR A 139 -10.04 5.66 -12.94
C THR A 139 -10.93 4.45 -13.15
N THR A 140 -10.62 3.58 -14.11
CA THR A 140 -11.40 2.37 -14.40
C THR A 140 -11.45 1.43 -13.20
N ALA A 141 -10.31 1.17 -12.55
CA ALA A 141 -10.28 0.33 -11.36
C ALA A 141 -11.06 0.94 -10.19
N SER A 142 -10.98 2.26 -10.03
CA SER A 142 -11.71 2.98 -8.97
C SER A 142 -13.22 2.93 -9.20
N ILE A 143 -13.70 3.15 -10.43
CA ILE A 143 -15.13 3.04 -10.79
C ILE A 143 -15.64 1.63 -10.52
N LEU A 144 -14.91 0.60 -10.98
CA LEU A 144 -15.31 -0.79 -10.75
C LEU A 144 -15.37 -1.12 -9.24
N THR A 145 -14.40 -0.64 -8.48
CA THR A 145 -14.37 -0.80 -7.02
C THR A 145 -15.59 -0.16 -6.35
N ILE A 146 -15.95 1.07 -6.74
CA ILE A 146 -17.12 1.77 -6.21
C ILE A 146 -18.40 0.99 -6.50
N ILE A 147 -18.57 0.49 -7.74
CA ILE A 147 -19.74 -0.32 -8.12
C ILE A 147 -19.84 -1.58 -7.27
N LEU A 148 -18.74 -2.34 -7.13
CA LEU A 148 -18.72 -3.55 -6.31
C LEU A 148 -18.99 -3.25 -4.83
N TYR A 149 -18.43 -2.16 -4.32
CA TYR A 149 -18.61 -1.74 -2.93
C TYR A 149 -20.07 -1.38 -2.63
N ILE A 150 -20.70 -0.54 -3.46
CA ILE A 150 -22.10 -0.13 -3.28
C ILE A 150 -23.04 -1.34 -3.32
N ARG A 151 -22.76 -2.36 -4.16
CA ARG A 151 -23.56 -3.59 -4.21
C ARG A 151 -23.40 -4.48 -2.97
N TRP A 152 -22.26 -4.36 -2.27
CA TRP A 152 -21.88 -5.21 -1.15
C TRP A 152 -22.24 -4.64 0.22
N ILE A 153 -22.26 -3.32 0.39
CA ILE A 153 -22.65 -2.69 1.67
C ILE A 153 -24.11 -2.97 2.04
N VAL A 154 -24.39 -2.97 3.34
CA VAL A 154 -25.73 -3.02 3.91
C VAL A 154 -25.77 -2.11 5.13
N GLN A 155 -26.85 -1.37 5.34
CA GLN A 155 -27.00 -0.56 6.54
C GLN A 155 -27.09 -1.45 7.77
N SER A 156 -26.54 -0.99 8.89
CA SER A 156 -26.53 -1.74 10.15
C SER A 156 -27.95 -2.06 10.66
N SER A 157 -28.93 -1.21 10.34
CA SER A 157 -30.36 -1.45 10.63
C SER A 157 -30.96 -2.61 9.84
N ASP A 158 -30.42 -2.88 8.65
CA ASP A 158 -30.91 -3.87 7.68
C ASP A 158 -30.08 -5.15 7.70
N TYR A 159 -29.12 -5.25 8.63
CA TYR A 159 -28.29 -6.43 8.79
C TYR A 159 -29.15 -7.63 9.25
N PRO A 160 -29.05 -8.81 8.61
CA PRO A 160 -29.95 -9.94 8.89
C PRO A 160 -29.69 -10.62 10.23
N TYR A 161 -28.47 -10.56 10.77
CA TYR A 161 -28.05 -11.23 12.02
C TYR A 161 -27.83 -10.20 13.13
N LYS A 162 -28.90 -9.56 13.60
CA LYS A 162 -28.83 -8.45 14.58
C LYS A 162 -28.35 -8.90 15.96
N ASP A 163 -28.56 -10.17 16.29
CA ASP A 163 -28.12 -10.82 17.51
C ASP A 163 -26.59 -10.93 17.61
N GLU A 164 -25.89 -10.93 16.48
CA GLU A 164 -24.42 -10.89 16.44
C GLU A 164 -23.84 -9.48 16.63
N LEU A 165 -24.66 -8.43 16.54
CA LEU A 165 -24.24 -7.02 16.63
C LEU A 165 -24.36 -6.48 18.07
N LEU A 166 -23.36 -6.75 18.90
CA LEU A 166 -23.29 -6.21 20.27
C LEU A 166 -23.17 -4.67 20.31
N GLU A 167 -22.52 -4.05 19.32
CA GLU A 167 -22.25 -2.60 19.25
C GLU A 167 -22.71 -1.98 17.92
N GLN A 168 -24.00 -1.69 17.79
CA GLN A 168 -24.57 -1.20 16.52
C GLN A 168 -24.09 0.20 16.11
N ARG A 169 -23.77 1.09 17.06
CA ARG A 169 -23.53 2.52 16.77
C ARG A 169 -22.28 2.77 15.93
N LEU A 170 -21.25 1.94 16.08
CA LEU A 170 -19.94 2.10 15.43
C LEU A 170 -19.72 1.11 14.27
N ALA A 171 -20.73 0.29 13.97
CA ALA A 171 -20.63 -0.74 12.96
C ALA A 171 -20.65 -0.16 11.53
N LEU A 172 -19.97 -0.89 10.65
CA LEU A 172 -19.94 -0.79 9.20
C LEU A 172 -20.22 -2.17 8.66
N CYS A 173 -21.39 -2.39 8.08
CA CYS A 173 -21.83 -3.74 7.71
C CYS A 173 -21.81 -4.00 6.21
N PHE A 174 -21.57 -5.27 5.87
CA PHE A 174 -21.55 -5.78 4.52
C PHE A 174 -22.45 -7.01 4.42
N LYS A 175 -23.03 -7.26 3.25
CA LYS A 175 -23.86 -8.44 3.03
C LYS A 175 -23.09 -9.70 3.44
N PRO A 176 -23.61 -10.49 4.40
CA PRO A 176 -22.86 -11.61 4.97
C PRO A 176 -22.77 -12.80 4.03
N ASP A 177 -23.74 -12.92 3.12
CA ASP A 177 -23.89 -14.01 2.16
C ASP A 177 -24.37 -13.47 0.81
N GLY A 178 -24.44 -14.36 -0.19
CA GLY A 178 -24.91 -14.04 -1.53
C GLY A 178 -23.78 -13.80 -2.55
N LEU A 179 -24.19 -13.60 -3.79
CA LEU A 179 -23.28 -13.40 -4.92
C LEU A 179 -22.51 -12.09 -4.80
N GLU A 180 -23.10 -11.05 -4.22
CA GLU A 180 -22.47 -9.73 -4.13
C GLU A 180 -21.23 -9.74 -3.24
N LYS A 181 -21.25 -10.48 -2.12
CA LYS A 181 -20.07 -10.72 -1.28
C LYS A 181 -18.99 -11.44 -2.06
N PHE A 182 -19.37 -12.55 -2.72
CA PHE A 182 -18.44 -13.37 -3.46
C PHE A 182 -17.81 -12.58 -4.62
N GLU A 183 -18.62 -11.87 -5.41
CA GLU A 183 -18.17 -10.99 -6.50
C GLU A 183 -17.20 -9.93 -5.99
N ALA A 184 -17.53 -9.19 -4.93
CA ALA A 184 -16.68 -8.12 -4.42
C ALA A 184 -15.32 -8.62 -3.88
N LEU A 185 -15.35 -9.62 -2.99
CA LEU A 185 -14.14 -10.15 -2.36
C LEU A 185 -13.29 -10.98 -3.33
N LEU A 186 -13.91 -11.82 -4.16
CA LEU A 186 -13.19 -12.61 -5.16
C LEU A 186 -12.60 -11.73 -6.26
N ALA A 187 -13.33 -10.72 -6.76
CA ALA A 187 -12.78 -9.81 -7.76
C ALA A 187 -11.54 -9.08 -7.21
N CYS A 188 -11.58 -8.62 -5.95
CA CYS A 188 -10.42 -8.02 -5.30
C CYS A 188 -9.26 -9.02 -5.17
N LEU A 189 -9.53 -10.26 -4.73
CA LEU A 189 -8.52 -11.30 -4.59
C LEU A 189 -7.87 -11.66 -5.94
N VAL A 190 -8.67 -11.90 -6.97
CA VAL A 190 -8.20 -12.17 -8.34
C VAL A 190 -7.36 -11.01 -8.85
N PHE A 191 -7.81 -9.77 -8.64
CA PHE A 191 -7.06 -8.58 -9.03
C PHE A 191 -5.67 -8.53 -8.37
N ILE A 192 -5.56 -8.78 -7.06
CA ILE A 192 -4.29 -8.79 -6.34
C ILE A 192 -3.39 -9.95 -6.80
N ILE A 193 -3.95 -11.14 -7.00
CA ILE A 193 -3.19 -12.29 -7.52
C ILE A 193 -2.63 -11.98 -8.91
N LEU A 194 -3.43 -11.41 -9.82
CA LEU A 194 -2.98 -10.99 -11.15
C LEU A 194 -1.89 -9.91 -11.05
N ALA A 195 -2.01 -8.96 -10.13
CA ALA A 195 -0.98 -7.97 -9.86
C ALA A 195 0.34 -8.63 -9.41
N ILE A 196 0.30 -9.57 -8.47
CA ILE A 196 1.48 -10.32 -8.01
C ILE A 196 2.10 -11.12 -9.17
N LEU A 197 1.30 -11.91 -9.88
CA LEU A 197 1.76 -12.75 -11.00
C LEU A 197 2.38 -11.91 -12.12
N SER A 198 1.79 -10.77 -12.45
CA SER A 198 2.34 -9.85 -13.44
C SER A 198 3.69 -9.23 -12.99
N GLY A 199 3.82 -8.83 -11.72
CA GLY A 199 5.07 -8.34 -11.14
C GLY A 199 6.17 -9.40 -11.12
N CYS A 200 5.83 -10.63 -10.71
CA CYS A 200 6.71 -11.79 -10.75
C CYS A 200 7.17 -12.09 -12.18
N THR A 201 6.23 -12.13 -13.14
CA THR A 201 6.53 -12.41 -14.56
C THR A 201 7.46 -11.34 -15.14
N CYS A 202 7.17 -10.05 -14.94
CA CYS A 202 8.06 -8.97 -15.37
C CYS A 202 9.46 -9.08 -14.78
N THR A 203 9.56 -9.49 -13.50
CA THR A 203 10.85 -9.65 -12.81
C THR A 203 11.64 -10.84 -13.37
N VAL A 204 11.00 -11.98 -13.60
CA VAL A 204 11.62 -13.17 -14.20
C VAL A 204 12.08 -12.88 -15.63
N LEU A 205 11.24 -12.25 -16.45
CA LEU A 205 11.60 -11.86 -17.82
C LEU A 205 12.76 -10.86 -17.86
N LEU A 206 12.80 -9.91 -16.92
CA LEU A 206 13.91 -8.98 -16.77
C LEU A 206 15.21 -9.70 -16.41
N LEU A 207 15.16 -10.61 -15.44
CA LEU A 207 16.31 -11.45 -15.04
C LEU A 207 16.82 -12.28 -16.22
N PHE A 208 15.92 -12.95 -16.93
CA PHE A 208 16.25 -13.76 -18.11
C PHE A 208 16.93 -12.93 -19.20
N ASN A 209 16.39 -11.77 -19.54
CA ASN A 209 16.99 -10.88 -20.56
C ASN A 209 18.35 -10.34 -20.13
N ILE A 210 18.57 -10.09 -18.84
CA ILE A 210 19.90 -9.69 -18.31
C ILE A 210 20.90 -10.84 -18.48
N GLN A 211 20.51 -12.08 -18.16
CA GLN A 211 21.38 -13.24 -18.31
C GLN A 211 21.72 -13.50 -19.79
N ARG A 212 20.74 -13.39 -20.69
CA ARG A 212 20.94 -13.58 -22.14
C ARG A 212 21.93 -12.58 -22.73
N LYS A 213 21.95 -11.34 -22.23
CA LYS A 213 22.87 -10.28 -22.72
C LYS A 213 24.27 -10.32 -22.08
N ARG A 214 24.52 -11.21 -21.11
CA ARG A 214 25.79 -11.26 -20.35
C ARG A 214 27.05 -11.43 -21.22
N GLY A 215 26.94 -12.13 -22.35
CA GLY A 215 28.08 -12.35 -23.27
C GLY A 215 28.35 -11.23 -24.27
N VAL A 216 27.37 -10.34 -24.50
CA VAL A 216 27.47 -9.26 -25.51
C VAL A 216 27.77 -7.91 -24.86
N LEU A 217 27.34 -7.73 -23.61
CA LEU A 217 27.43 -6.45 -22.92
C LEU A 217 28.81 -6.25 -22.26
N GLN A 218 29.37 -5.03 -22.39
CA GLN A 218 30.59 -4.65 -21.68
C GLN A 218 30.44 -4.89 -20.16
N LYS A 219 31.45 -5.50 -19.52
CA LYS A 219 31.45 -5.89 -18.10
C LYS A 219 30.99 -4.77 -17.16
N GLN A 220 31.43 -3.53 -17.40
CA GLN A 220 31.04 -2.37 -16.60
C GLN A 220 29.54 -2.03 -16.68
N LEU A 221 28.94 -2.17 -17.87
CA LEU A 221 27.51 -1.92 -18.07
C LEU A 221 26.68 -3.03 -17.40
N LEU A 222 27.14 -4.27 -17.49
CA LEU A 222 26.51 -5.42 -16.83
C LEU A 222 26.47 -5.25 -15.30
N ASP A 223 27.58 -4.83 -14.68
CA ASP A 223 27.64 -4.61 -13.23
C ASP A 223 26.71 -3.48 -12.77
N ARG A 224 26.53 -2.44 -13.60
CA ARG A 224 25.54 -1.37 -13.33
C ARG A 224 24.12 -1.91 -13.41
N HIS A 225 23.79 -2.70 -14.43
CA HIS A 225 22.46 -3.32 -14.56
C HIS A 225 22.17 -4.29 -13.43
N ARG A 226 23.14 -5.11 -13.02
CA ARG A 226 23.00 -6.05 -11.89
C ARG A 226 22.70 -5.31 -10.58
N ASN A 227 23.41 -4.21 -10.31
CA ASN A 227 23.14 -3.39 -9.13
C ASN A 227 21.76 -2.72 -9.16
N ASN A 228 21.33 -2.23 -10.33
CA ASN A 228 20.00 -1.65 -10.51
C ASN A 228 18.89 -2.70 -10.35
N LEU A 229 19.13 -3.94 -10.80
CA LEU A 229 18.23 -5.06 -10.63
C LEU A 229 18.12 -5.49 -9.16
N PHE A 230 19.23 -5.58 -8.43
CA PHE A 230 19.18 -5.90 -7.01
C PHE A 230 18.43 -4.80 -6.22
N THR A 231 18.66 -3.54 -6.59
CA THR A 231 17.90 -2.40 -6.07
C THR A 231 16.40 -2.55 -6.32
N LEU A 232 16.02 -2.98 -7.54
CA LEU A 232 14.63 -3.26 -7.89
C LEU A 232 14.05 -4.34 -6.98
N ILE A 233 14.66 -5.53 -6.98
CA ILE A 233 14.17 -6.69 -6.23
C ILE A 233 13.94 -6.30 -4.78
N THR A 234 14.91 -5.63 -4.16
CA THR A 234 14.82 -5.16 -2.76
C THR A 234 13.63 -4.23 -2.53
N ILE A 235 13.45 -3.22 -3.38
CA ILE A 235 12.35 -2.25 -3.28
C ILE A 235 10.99 -2.96 -3.45
N THR A 236 10.93 -4.00 -4.28
CA THR A 236 9.68 -4.69 -4.60
C THR A 236 9.30 -5.80 -3.63
N THR A 237 10.27 -6.43 -2.97
CA THR A 237 9.99 -7.47 -1.98
C THR A 237 9.16 -6.93 -0.83
N VAL A 238 9.42 -5.69 -0.39
CA VAL A 238 8.70 -5.07 0.74
C VAL A 238 7.18 -4.99 0.49
N PRO A 239 6.68 -4.33 -0.57
CA PRO A 239 5.24 -4.24 -0.80
C PRO A 239 4.58 -5.59 -1.11
N VAL A 240 5.30 -6.57 -1.66
CA VAL A 240 4.75 -7.92 -1.87
C VAL A 240 4.57 -8.64 -0.53
N VAL A 241 5.61 -8.66 0.31
CA VAL A 241 5.64 -9.42 1.57
C VAL A 241 4.81 -8.74 2.66
N PHE A 242 4.88 -7.41 2.78
CA PHE A 242 4.25 -6.67 3.87
C PHE A 242 2.97 -5.92 3.44
N GLY A 243 2.66 -5.88 2.13
CA GLY A 243 1.43 -5.27 1.61
C GLY A 243 0.50 -6.31 1.00
N ALA A 244 0.89 -6.90 -0.12
CA ALA A 244 0.03 -7.78 -0.91
C ALA A 244 -0.30 -9.10 -0.19
N PHE A 245 0.68 -9.74 0.45
CA PHE A 245 0.44 -10.98 1.19
C PHE A 245 -0.52 -10.78 2.39
N PRO A 246 -0.31 -9.80 3.30
CA PRO A 246 -1.27 -9.49 4.35
C PRO A 246 -2.66 -9.18 3.81
N LEU A 247 -2.76 -8.41 2.71
CA LEU A 247 -4.04 -8.08 2.10
C LEU A 247 -4.78 -9.32 1.59
N VAL A 248 -4.08 -10.27 0.96
CA VAL A 248 -4.67 -11.55 0.53
C VAL A 248 -5.25 -12.30 1.73
N VAL A 249 -4.52 -12.40 2.83
CA VAL A 249 -4.99 -13.13 4.01
C VAL A 249 -6.17 -12.40 4.67
N ILE A 250 -6.16 -11.06 4.74
CA ILE A 250 -7.29 -10.25 5.21
C ILE A 250 -8.56 -10.50 4.36
N LEU A 251 -8.41 -10.60 3.04
CA LEU A 251 -9.54 -10.93 2.16
C LEU A 251 -10.05 -12.36 2.39
N VAL A 252 -9.15 -13.31 2.68
CA VAL A 252 -9.52 -14.69 3.01
C VAL A 252 -10.25 -14.77 4.35
N THR A 253 -9.83 -14.02 5.37
CA THR A 253 -10.57 -13.93 6.64
C THR A 253 -11.93 -13.26 6.43
N GLY A 254 -12.01 -12.26 5.53
CA GLY A 254 -13.29 -11.68 5.10
C GLY A 254 -14.18 -12.66 4.33
N LEU A 255 -13.63 -13.58 3.54
CA LEU A 255 -14.41 -14.63 2.88
C LEU A 255 -14.89 -15.69 3.88
N LYS A 256 -14.08 -16.01 4.88
CA LYS A 256 -14.32 -17.04 5.89
C LYS A 256 -14.20 -16.47 7.32
N PRO A 257 -15.19 -15.67 7.77
CA PRO A 257 -15.11 -14.96 9.05
C PRO A 257 -15.16 -15.91 10.26
N HIS A 258 -15.68 -17.13 10.08
CA HIS A 258 -15.77 -18.16 11.12
C HIS A 258 -14.46 -18.93 11.35
N LEU A 259 -13.35 -18.55 10.69
CA LEU A 259 -12.05 -19.17 10.99
C LEU A 259 -11.65 -18.85 12.43
N ALA A 260 -11.08 -19.84 13.12
CA ALA A 260 -10.51 -19.62 14.44
C ALA A 260 -9.45 -18.51 14.37
N HIS A 261 -9.55 -17.54 15.28
CA HIS A 261 -8.68 -16.38 15.36
C HIS A 261 -8.69 -15.44 14.14
N ALA A 262 -9.75 -15.45 13.32
CA ALA A 262 -9.85 -14.60 12.13
C ALA A 262 -9.68 -13.10 12.45
N SER A 263 -10.26 -12.65 13.56
CA SER A 263 -10.22 -11.25 13.99
C SER A 263 -8.82 -10.82 14.43
N GLU A 264 -8.12 -11.66 15.20
CA GLU A 264 -6.76 -11.45 15.66
C GLU A 264 -5.77 -11.45 14.48
N ILE A 265 -5.93 -12.39 13.54
CA ILE A 265 -5.14 -12.44 12.31
C ILE A 265 -5.35 -11.15 11.49
N PHE A 266 -6.61 -10.73 11.29
CA PHE A 266 -6.91 -9.49 10.58
C PHE A 266 -6.23 -8.29 11.23
N MET A 267 -6.36 -8.12 12.55
CA MET A 267 -5.76 -6.97 13.24
C MET A 267 -4.23 -6.94 13.11
N LEU A 268 -3.58 -8.09 13.31
CA LEU A 268 -2.13 -8.21 13.17
C LEU A 268 -1.68 -7.83 11.75
N LEU A 269 -2.37 -8.36 10.74
CA LEU A 269 -2.03 -8.11 9.34
C LEU A 269 -2.36 -6.69 8.90
N ALA A 270 -3.46 -6.11 9.40
CA ALA A 270 -3.82 -4.71 9.18
C ALA A 270 -2.75 -3.78 9.78
N MET A 271 -2.20 -4.11 10.95
CA MET A 271 -1.07 -3.38 11.55
C MET A 271 0.19 -3.46 10.68
N ILE A 272 0.52 -4.66 10.19
CA ILE A 272 1.65 -4.85 9.25
C ILE A 272 1.44 -4.01 7.99
N MET A 273 0.21 -4.01 7.44
CA MET A 273 -0.15 -3.18 6.29
C MET A 273 -0.08 -1.68 6.61
N ALA A 274 -0.53 -1.22 7.77
CA ALA A 274 -0.40 0.20 8.11
C ALA A 274 1.07 0.65 8.06
N ASN A 275 1.98 -0.24 8.48
CA ASN A 275 3.42 0.02 8.57
C ASN A 275 4.23 -0.22 7.28
N HIS A 276 3.74 -1.04 6.33
CA HIS A 276 4.51 -1.43 5.14
C HIS A 276 4.97 -0.24 4.30
N GLY A 277 4.15 0.81 4.24
CA GLY A 277 4.43 2.02 3.48
C GLY A 277 5.66 2.79 3.96
N THR A 278 5.84 2.83 5.27
CA THR A 278 6.97 3.50 5.91
C THR A 278 8.24 2.68 5.76
N LEU A 279 8.14 1.35 5.93
CA LEU A 279 9.24 0.44 5.61
C LEU A 279 9.68 0.59 4.13
N TYR A 280 8.72 0.62 3.22
CA TYR A 280 8.96 0.83 1.79
C TYR A 280 9.67 2.18 1.51
N ALA A 281 9.21 3.27 2.12
CA ALA A 281 9.81 4.59 1.99
C ALA A 281 11.27 4.62 2.49
N LEU A 282 11.55 3.98 3.64
CA LEU A 282 12.90 3.86 4.18
C LEU A 282 13.81 3.03 3.26
N ILE A 283 13.31 1.92 2.72
CA ILE A 283 14.07 1.10 1.76
C ILE A 283 14.39 1.87 0.48
N ILE A 284 13.45 2.65 -0.06
CA ILE A 284 13.73 3.54 -1.21
C ILE A 284 14.89 4.49 -0.89
N LEU A 285 14.85 5.13 0.27
CA LEU A 285 15.88 6.09 0.71
C LEU A 285 17.24 5.43 0.88
N VAL A 286 17.30 4.22 1.45
CA VAL A 286 18.55 3.49 1.71
C VAL A 286 19.15 2.91 0.43
N VAL A 287 18.32 2.33 -0.44
CA VAL A 287 18.80 1.56 -1.59
C VAL A 287 19.15 2.48 -2.77
N ILE A 288 18.40 3.55 -3.01
CA ILE A 288 18.64 4.47 -4.13
C ILE A 288 19.75 5.47 -3.79
N ARG A 289 20.90 5.34 -4.44
CA ARG A 289 22.13 6.09 -4.12
C ARG A 289 21.94 7.63 -4.04
N PRO A 290 21.29 8.31 -5.01
CA PRO A 290 21.03 9.75 -4.90
C PRO A 290 20.26 10.12 -3.64
N TYR A 291 19.20 9.37 -3.30
CA TYR A 291 18.35 9.64 -2.14
C TYR A 291 19.10 9.40 -0.83
N ARG A 292 19.86 8.30 -0.74
CA ARG A 292 20.71 8.03 0.44
C ARG A 292 21.72 9.15 0.70
N ARG A 293 22.37 9.66 -0.35
CA ARG A 293 23.34 10.76 -0.22
C ARG A 293 22.66 12.05 0.22
N ALA A 294 21.51 12.37 -0.36
CA ALA A 294 20.71 13.53 0.02
C ALA A 294 20.26 13.45 1.49
N ALA A 295 19.70 12.31 1.90
CA ALA A 295 19.25 12.09 3.27
C ALA A 295 20.40 12.22 4.28
N LYS A 296 21.57 11.59 4.03
CA LYS A 296 22.76 11.74 4.88
C LYS A 296 23.20 13.20 5.02
N ARG A 297 23.11 13.99 3.94
CA ARG A 297 23.44 15.41 3.97
C ARG A 297 22.44 16.23 4.79
N ILE A 298 21.14 15.98 4.62
CA ILE A 298 20.08 16.69 5.35
C ILE A 298 20.15 16.35 6.84
N LEU A 299 20.17 15.06 7.19
CA LEU A 299 20.26 14.61 8.58
C LEU A 299 21.57 15.09 9.22
N GLY A 300 22.69 15.04 8.50
CA GLY A 300 23.97 15.57 8.97
C GLY A 300 23.94 17.07 9.29
N ARG A 301 23.14 17.87 8.57
CA ARG A 301 22.95 19.29 8.88
C ARG A 301 22.09 19.52 10.12
N ILE A 302 21.08 18.67 10.34
CA ILE A 302 20.16 18.78 11.48
C ILE A 302 20.85 18.33 12.79
N PHE A 303 21.60 17.23 12.76
CA PHE A 303 22.17 16.65 13.98
C PHE A 303 23.52 17.26 14.40
N ARG A 304 24.31 17.83 13.48
CA ARG A 304 25.61 18.46 13.83
C ARG A 304 25.50 19.58 14.88
N PRO A 305 24.53 20.51 14.81
CA PRO A 305 24.33 21.52 15.86
C PRO A 305 23.94 20.90 17.20
N MET A 306 23.06 19.90 17.19
CA MET A 306 22.57 19.25 18.40
C MET A 306 23.70 18.57 19.19
N ILE A 307 24.63 17.91 18.49
CA ILE A 307 25.81 17.29 19.11
C ILE A 307 26.76 18.34 19.70
N ARG A 308 26.90 19.52 19.06
CA ARG A 308 27.76 20.60 19.60
C ARG A 308 27.20 21.20 20.88
N VAL A 309 25.88 21.29 21.03
CA VAL A 309 25.24 21.86 22.22
C VAL A 309 25.28 20.88 23.39
N GLY A 310 25.03 19.59 23.16
CA GLY A 310 25.04 18.58 24.24
C GLY A 310 26.42 18.20 24.79
N PHE A 311 27.52 18.63 24.16
CA PHE A 311 28.88 18.48 24.69
C PHE A 311 29.36 19.70 25.49
N LEU A 312 28.60 20.80 25.49
CA LEU A 312 28.92 22.05 26.18
C LEU A 312 28.05 22.28 27.43
N SER A 313 27.18 21.34 27.77
CA SER A 313 26.33 21.29 28.97
C SER A 313 26.75 20.12 29.85
#